data_AF-A0A3S4GBQ3-F1
#
_entry.id   AF-A0A3S4GBQ3-F1
#
_cell.length_a   1.000
_cell.length_b   1.000
_cell.length_c   1.000
_cell.angle_alpha   90.00
_cell.angle_beta   90.00
_cell.angle_gamma   90.00
#
_symmetry.space_group_name_H-M   'P 1'
#
loop_
_entity.id
_entity.type
_entity.pdbx_description
1 polymer ?
#
loop_
_entity_poly.entity_id
_entity_poly.type
_entity_poly.pdbx_seq_one_letter_code
_entity_poly.pdbx_strand_id
1 'polypeptide(L)'
;MSTLHQNLLNIQINKSINGFTLYYHQHLLLRHTTENPCLWIGAGVADIDMFRGNFSIKDKLNEKIALTEATVSELPDGWLVQFSRGATISATLRISADEAGRLKLDLQNDDLHHNRIWLRLAANPDDHIYGCGEQFSYFDLRGKRSRCGPANRALAVIKPAYVTWQADCKENAGGDYYWTFFPQPTFVSTQNITATSIIAVI
;
A
#
# COMPACT_ATOMS: atom_id res chain seq x y z
N MET A 1 32.28 -4.32 15.27
CA MET A 1 31.39 -3.78 14.22
C MET A 1 29.97 -4.08 14.66
N SER A 2 29.15 -3.05 14.90
CA SER A 2 27.82 -3.21 15.51
C SER A 2 26.89 -4.03 14.61
N THR A 3 26.03 -4.86 15.21
CA THR A 3 24.98 -5.66 14.55
C THR A 3 24.09 -4.82 13.62
N LEU A 4 23.89 -3.53 13.93
CA LEU A 4 23.17 -2.56 13.10
C LEU A 4 23.75 -2.41 11.68
N HIS A 5 25.08 -2.43 11.53
CA HIS A 5 25.71 -2.31 10.20
C HIS A 5 25.54 -3.57 9.35
N GLN A 6 25.39 -4.75 9.97
CA GLN A 6 25.15 -5.99 9.22
C GLN A 6 23.72 -6.05 8.65
N ASN A 7 22.73 -5.49 9.37
CA ASN A 7 21.33 -5.54 8.95
C ASN A 7 21.02 -4.60 7.76
N LEU A 8 21.85 -3.59 7.50
CA LEU A 8 21.68 -2.67 6.38
C LEU A 8 22.32 -3.16 5.07
N LEU A 9 23.10 -4.26 5.08
CA LEU A 9 23.87 -4.72 3.91
C LEU A 9 23.01 -4.98 2.67
N ASN A 10 21.74 -5.36 2.88
CA ASN A 10 20.81 -5.67 1.80
C ASN A 10 19.94 -4.48 1.38
N ILE A 11 20.07 -3.32 2.04
CA ILE A 11 19.29 -2.11 1.75
C ILE A 11 20.23 -1.08 1.12
N GLN A 12 19.90 -0.60 -0.07
CA GLN A 12 20.71 0.38 -0.78
C GLN A 12 19.82 1.52 -1.27
N ILE A 13 20.25 2.76 -1.03
CA ILE A 13 19.60 3.95 -1.58
C ILE A 13 20.56 4.70 -2.49
N ASN A 14 20.14 4.93 -3.73
CA ASN A 14 20.89 5.74 -4.69
C ASN A 14 20.16 7.07 -4.86
N LYS A 15 20.86 8.15 -4.55
CA LYS A 15 20.38 9.53 -4.75
C LYS A 15 20.62 9.93 -6.20
N SER A 16 19.70 10.72 -6.74
CA SER A 16 19.80 11.32 -8.07
C SER A 16 19.39 12.80 -7.98
N ILE A 17 19.68 13.57 -9.03
CA ILE A 17 19.41 15.03 -9.03
C ILE A 17 17.93 15.32 -8.75
N ASN A 18 17.02 14.50 -9.28
CA ASN A 18 15.57 14.72 -9.20
C ASN A 18 14.84 13.65 -8.36
N GLY A 19 15.53 12.92 -7.48
CA GLY A 19 14.88 11.90 -6.65
C GLY A 19 15.81 10.79 -6.17
N PHE A 20 15.28 9.58 -5.97
CA PHE A 20 16.05 8.45 -5.45
C PHE A 20 15.48 7.10 -5.88
N THR A 21 16.29 6.06 -5.70
CA THR A 21 15.88 4.65 -5.82
C THR A 21 16.27 3.89 -4.57
N LEU A 22 15.35 3.07 -4.05
CA LEU A 22 15.58 2.15 -2.93
C LEU A 22 15.59 0.71 -3.45
N TYR A 23 16.64 -0.03 -3.09
CA TYR A 23 16.79 -1.44 -3.37
C TYR A 23 16.80 -2.25 -2.07
N TYR A 24 16.21 -3.44 -2.12
CA TYR A 24 16.29 -4.45 -1.06
C TYR A 24 16.64 -5.81 -1.67
N HIS A 25 17.73 -6.43 -1.23
CA HIS A 25 18.28 -7.65 -1.87
C HIS A 25 18.40 -7.52 -3.39
N GLN A 26 18.88 -6.37 -3.88
CA GLN A 26 19.02 -6.04 -5.31
C GLN A 26 17.70 -5.86 -6.08
N HIS A 27 16.54 -6.01 -5.43
CA HIS A 27 15.24 -5.69 -6.01
C HIS A 27 14.92 -4.21 -5.84
N LEU A 28 14.56 -3.54 -6.94
CA LEU A 28 14.06 -2.18 -6.89
C LEU A 28 12.70 -2.17 -6.19
N LEU A 29 12.61 -1.47 -5.05
CA LEU A 29 11.38 -1.35 -4.27
C LEU A 29 10.69 0.00 -4.45
N LEU A 30 11.45 1.10 -4.33
CA LEU A 30 10.93 2.44 -4.53
C LEU A 30 11.73 3.13 -5.63
N ARG A 31 11.02 3.81 -6.52
CA ARG A 31 11.60 4.73 -7.49
C ARG A 31 10.84 6.04 -7.40
N HIS A 32 11.56 7.11 -7.10
CA HIS A 32 11.01 8.44 -7.00
C HIS A 32 11.72 9.36 -7.98
N THR A 33 10.93 10.12 -8.73
CA THR A 33 11.37 11.27 -9.53
C THR A 33 10.29 12.35 -9.47
N THR A 34 10.64 13.59 -9.81
CA THR A 34 9.66 14.69 -9.90
C THR A 34 8.50 14.37 -10.86
N GLU A 35 8.79 13.70 -11.98
CA GLU A 35 7.81 13.33 -13.01
C GLU A 35 7.04 12.06 -12.65
N ASN A 36 7.68 11.14 -11.94
CA ASN A 36 7.09 9.89 -11.47
C ASN A 36 7.31 9.76 -9.95
N PRO A 37 6.51 10.47 -9.12
CA PRO A 37 6.63 10.38 -7.68
C PRO A 37 6.18 9.01 -7.21
N CYS A 38 6.74 8.54 -6.09
CA CYS A 38 6.31 7.28 -5.46
C CYS A 38 5.27 7.50 -4.35
N LEU A 39 5.06 8.74 -3.89
CA LEU A 39 4.23 9.04 -2.73
C LEU A 39 3.22 10.16 -3.03
N TRP A 40 1.96 9.90 -2.65
CA TRP A 40 0.91 10.89 -2.55
C TRP A 40 0.33 10.88 -1.15
N ILE A 41 -0.04 12.05 -0.68
CA ILE A 41 -0.79 12.23 0.56
C ILE A 41 -2.06 13.03 0.26
N GLY A 42 -3.01 13.02 1.17
CA GLY A 42 -4.28 13.68 0.93
C GLY A 42 -5.24 13.56 2.09
N ALA A 43 -6.41 14.16 1.91
CA ALA A 43 -7.48 14.16 2.88
C ALA A 43 -8.75 13.59 2.26
N GLY A 44 -9.52 12.87 3.06
CA GLY A 44 -10.82 12.35 2.66
C GLY A 44 -11.68 11.95 3.85
N VAL A 45 -12.97 11.76 3.60
CA VAL A 45 -13.93 11.27 4.60
C VAL A 45 -14.47 9.92 4.14
N ALA A 46 -14.31 8.91 5.00
CA ALA A 46 -14.86 7.59 4.74
C ALA A 46 -16.40 7.66 4.81
N ASP A 47 -17.06 7.10 3.81
CA ASP A 47 -18.50 6.99 3.71
C ASP A 47 -18.84 5.50 3.86
N ILE A 48 -19.19 5.09 5.08
CA ILE A 48 -19.32 3.69 5.48
C ILE A 48 -20.78 3.40 5.82
N ASP A 49 -21.42 2.61 4.97
CA ASP A 49 -22.73 2.03 5.25
C ASP A 49 -22.56 0.56 5.63
N MET A 50 -23.13 0.17 6.77
CA MET A 50 -23.18 -1.23 7.20
C MET A 50 -24.62 -1.71 7.21
N PHE A 51 -24.90 -2.78 6.48
CA PHE A 51 -26.18 -3.49 6.53
C PHE A 51 -25.94 -4.95 6.90
N ARG A 52 -26.20 -5.32 8.16
CA ARG A 52 -26.09 -6.70 8.68
C ARG A 52 -24.74 -7.37 8.36
N GLY A 53 -23.64 -6.61 8.44
CA GLY A 53 -22.27 -7.06 8.16
C GLY A 53 -21.85 -6.98 6.68
N ASN A 54 -22.74 -6.58 5.78
CA ASN A 54 -22.36 -6.14 4.43
C ASN A 54 -21.93 -4.67 4.50
N PHE A 55 -20.65 -4.41 4.26
CA PHE A 55 -20.10 -3.05 4.27
C PHE A 55 -20.05 -2.49 2.85
N SER A 56 -20.68 -1.33 2.65
CA SER A 56 -20.43 -0.45 1.52
C SER A 56 -19.54 0.67 2.00
N ILE A 57 -18.24 0.54 1.75
CA ILE A 57 -17.23 1.54 2.11
C ILE A 57 -16.90 2.34 0.85
N LYS A 58 -17.08 3.65 0.86
CA LYS A 58 -16.66 4.57 -0.20
C LYS A 58 -15.75 5.62 0.40
N ASP A 59 -14.90 6.22 -0.41
CA ASP A 59 -14.04 7.32 0.03
C ASP A 59 -14.47 8.61 -0.67
N LYS A 60 -14.93 9.60 0.09
CA LYS A 60 -15.15 10.96 -0.40
C LYS A 60 -13.81 11.68 -0.33
N LEU A 61 -13.03 11.53 -1.39
CA LEU A 61 -11.69 12.08 -1.51
C LEU A 61 -11.75 13.61 -1.72
N ASN A 62 -11.20 14.37 -0.78
CA ASN A 62 -11.11 15.83 -0.88
C ASN A 62 -9.85 16.23 -1.66
N GLU A 63 -8.72 15.61 -1.33
CA GLU A 63 -7.42 15.99 -1.87
C GLU A 63 -6.55 14.76 -2.12
N LYS A 64 -5.78 14.81 -3.21
CA LYS A 64 -4.72 13.85 -3.50
C LYS A 64 -3.56 14.57 -4.15
N ILE A 65 -2.49 14.70 -3.39
CA ILE A 65 -1.38 15.59 -3.68
C ILE A 65 -0.13 14.73 -3.85
N ALA A 66 0.45 14.79 -5.05
CA ALA A 66 1.73 14.16 -5.33
C ALA A 66 2.83 14.93 -4.58
N LEU A 67 3.68 14.25 -3.81
CA LEU A 67 4.89 14.85 -3.26
C LEU A 67 6.00 14.62 -4.28
N THR A 68 6.41 15.68 -4.97
CA THR A 68 7.31 15.62 -6.14
C THR A 68 8.76 15.96 -5.80
N GLU A 69 8.99 16.51 -4.62
CA GLU A 69 10.30 16.83 -4.09
C GLU A 69 10.66 15.80 -3.01
N ALA A 70 11.93 15.40 -2.96
CA ALA A 70 12.43 14.47 -1.95
C ALA A 70 13.89 14.76 -1.60
N THR A 71 14.19 14.82 -0.31
CA THR A 71 15.57 14.94 0.20
C THR A 71 15.91 13.71 1.04
N VAL A 72 17.08 13.13 0.80
CA VAL A 72 17.54 11.90 1.48
C VAL A 72 18.73 12.20 2.39
N SER A 73 18.56 11.95 3.68
CA SER A 73 19.58 12.09 4.72
C SER A 73 19.94 10.73 5.32
N GLU A 74 21.19 10.56 5.70
CA GLU A 74 21.66 9.35 6.40
C GLU A 74 21.42 9.49 7.90
N LEU A 75 21.01 8.39 8.52
CA LEU A 75 20.85 8.23 9.96
C LEU A 75 21.78 7.11 10.45
N PRO A 76 22.10 7.05 11.76
CA PRO A 76 22.92 5.97 12.31
C PRO A 76 22.36 4.55 12.05
N ASP A 77 21.05 4.42 11.86
CA ASP A 77 20.34 3.16 11.68
C ASP A 77 19.60 3.03 10.33
N GLY A 78 19.94 3.87 9.35
CA GLY A 78 19.36 3.83 8.01
C GLY A 78 19.27 5.20 7.34
N TRP A 79 18.10 5.55 6.84
CA TRP A 79 17.89 6.79 6.08
C TRP A 79 16.59 7.48 6.45
N LEU A 80 16.59 8.80 6.29
CA LEU A 80 15.41 9.65 6.37
C LEU A 80 15.14 10.26 5.00
N VAL A 81 13.94 10.05 4.46
CA VAL A 81 13.47 10.69 3.24
C VAL A 81 12.39 11.69 3.62
N GLN A 82 12.64 12.96 3.33
CA GLN A 82 11.67 14.04 3.50
C GLN A 82 11.06 14.35 2.15
N PHE A 83 9.77 14.06 2.00
CA PHE A 83 8.98 14.38 0.82
C PHE A 83 8.28 15.71 1.00
N SER A 84 8.18 16.50 -0.06
CA SER A 84 7.45 17.76 -0.05
C SER A 84 6.75 18.07 -1.37
N ARG A 85 5.81 19.01 -1.30
CA ARG A 85 5.32 19.78 -2.43
C ARG A 85 5.14 21.22 -2.00
N GLY A 86 6.09 22.06 -2.43
CA GLY A 86 6.17 23.43 -1.93
C GLY A 86 6.49 23.46 -0.42
N ALA A 87 6.22 24.59 0.23
CA ALA A 87 6.69 24.83 1.59
C ALA A 87 5.80 24.25 2.70
N THR A 88 4.56 23.83 2.40
CA THR A 88 3.54 23.56 3.43
C THR A 88 3.06 22.11 3.50
N ILE A 89 3.37 21.30 2.49
CA ILE A 89 2.87 19.93 2.40
C ILE A 89 4.06 18.99 2.38
N SER A 90 4.16 18.15 3.41
CA SER A 90 5.30 17.24 3.58
C SER A 90 4.92 15.95 4.30
N ALA A 91 5.76 14.94 4.09
CA ALA A 91 5.71 13.66 4.77
C ALA A 91 7.13 13.11 4.94
N THR A 92 7.33 12.35 6.00
CA THR A 92 8.63 11.78 6.36
C THR A 92 8.57 10.26 6.27
N LEU A 93 9.53 9.66 5.57
CA LEU A 93 9.74 8.21 5.50
C LEU A 93 11.08 7.86 6.16
N ARG A 94 11.04 7.09 7.24
CA ARG A 94 12.23 6.45 7.82
C ARG A 94 12.40 5.06 7.22
N ILE A 95 13.61 4.80 6.72
CA ILE A 95 14.02 3.54 6.13
C ILE A 95 15.06 2.94 7.06
N SER A 96 14.78 1.74 7.59
CA SER A 96 15.70 1.04 8.47
C SER A 96 15.58 -0.48 8.30
N ALA A 97 16.39 -1.22 9.05
CA ALA A 97 16.21 -2.65 9.22
C ALA A 97 15.76 -2.93 10.66
N ASP A 98 14.86 -3.89 10.84
CA ASP A 98 14.49 -4.36 12.18
C ASP A 98 15.55 -5.31 12.77
N GLU A 99 15.28 -5.83 13.97
CA GLU A 99 16.18 -6.76 14.66
C GLU A 99 16.44 -8.05 13.87
N ALA A 100 15.50 -8.48 13.03
CA ALA A 100 15.61 -9.64 12.16
C ALA A 100 16.21 -9.32 10.77
N GLY A 101 16.64 -8.08 10.54
CA GLY A 101 17.20 -7.64 9.25
C GLY A 101 16.16 -7.42 8.14
N ARG A 102 14.88 -7.31 8.49
CA ARG A 102 13.80 -7.02 7.53
C ARG A 102 13.76 -5.52 7.25
N LEU A 103 13.56 -5.15 5.99
CA LEU A 103 13.34 -3.76 5.61
C LEU A 103 12.08 -3.22 6.32
N LYS A 104 12.24 -2.09 7.01
CA LYS A 104 11.17 -1.35 7.65
C LYS A 104 11.02 0.02 6.99
N LEU A 105 9.77 0.35 6.64
CA LEU A 105 9.36 1.64 6.09
C LEU A 105 8.35 2.29 7.04
N ASP A 106 8.80 3.26 7.83
CA ASP A 106 7.93 4.03 8.71
C ASP A 106 7.58 5.36 8.05
N LEU A 107 6.35 5.49 7.57
CA LEU A 107 5.88 6.67 6.84
C LEU A 107 4.89 7.46 7.70
N GLN A 108 5.10 8.77 7.77
CA GLN A 108 4.28 9.69 8.55
C GLN A 108 4.01 10.97 7.74
N ASN A 109 2.74 11.38 7.70
CA ASN A 109 2.37 12.71 7.21
C ASN A 109 2.59 13.74 8.32
N ASP A 110 3.09 14.91 7.97
CA ASP A 110 3.43 15.92 8.98
C ASP A 110 2.17 16.64 9.53
N ASP A 111 1.10 16.69 8.72
CA ASP A 111 -0.21 17.22 9.11
C ASP A 111 -1.24 16.09 9.23
N LEU A 112 -1.91 16.01 10.38
CA LEU A 112 -2.97 15.05 10.69
C LEU A 112 -4.22 15.20 9.81
N HIS A 113 -4.42 16.36 9.19
CA HIS A 113 -5.47 16.57 8.20
C HIS A 113 -5.29 15.64 6.99
N HIS A 114 -4.04 15.34 6.62
CA HIS A 114 -3.75 14.40 5.56
C HIS A 114 -3.89 12.95 6.06
N ASN A 115 -5.12 12.45 6.05
CA ASN A 115 -5.49 11.11 6.53
C ASN A 115 -5.51 10.03 5.42
N ARG A 116 -4.88 10.28 4.27
CA ARG A 116 -4.72 9.32 3.16
C ARG A 116 -3.28 9.26 2.69
N ILE A 117 -2.83 8.06 2.33
CA ILE A 117 -1.49 7.78 1.81
C ILE A 117 -1.62 6.85 0.61
N TRP A 118 -0.92 7.16 -0.47
CA TRP A 118 -0.69 6.24 -1.58
C TRP A 118 0.81 6.10 -1.81
N LEU A 119 1.33 4.91 -1.56
CA LEU A 119 2.72 4.54 -1.85
C LEU A 119 2.77 3.61 -3.06
N ARG A 120 3.62 3.93 -4.04
CA ARG A 120 3.90 3.06 -5.19
C ARG A 120 5.18 2.27 -4.95
N LEU A 121 5.05 0.95 -5.06
CA LEU A 121 6.18 0.03 -5.13
C LEU A 121 6.51 -0.24 -6.60
N ALA A 122 7.79 -0.38 -6.92
CA ALA A 122 8.22 -0.79 -8.25
C ALA A 122 7.83 -2.26 -8.50
N ALA A 123 7.43 -2.55 -9.73
CA ALA A 123 7.07 -3.89 -10.18
C ALA A 123 7.41 -4.04 -11.66
N ASN A 124 7.80 -5.24 -12.07
CA ASN A 124 8.00 -5.61 -13.46
C ASN A 124 6.68 -6.06 -14.08
N PRO A 125 6.45 -5.88 -15.40
CA PRO A 125 5.24 -6.32 -16.10
C PRO A 125 4.83 -7.77 -15.81
N ASP A 126 5.82 -8.66 -15.70
CA ASP A 126 5.63 -10.10 -15.57
C ASP A 126 5.53 -10.60 -14.11
N ASP A 127 5.63 -9.71 -13.11
CA ASP A 127 5.50 -10.18 -11.72
C ASP A 127 4.05 -10.58 -11.41
N HIS A 128 3.91 -11.70 -10.71
CA HIS A 128 2.63 -12.11 -10.14
C HIS A 128 2.56 -11.73 -8.66
N ILE A 129 1.34 -11.48 -8.17
CA ILE A 129 1.09 -11.02 -6.80
C ILE A 129 0.07 -11.95 -6.14
N TYR A 130 0.39 -12.47 -4.97
CA TYR A 130 -0.45 -13.41 -4.22
C TYR A 130 -0.69 -12.95 -2.78
N GLY A 131 -1.68 -13.54 -2.12
CA GLY A 131 -2.00 -13.27 -0.71
C GLY A 131 -3.19 -12.34 -0.57
N CYS A 132 -2.99 -11.21 0.13
CA CYS A 132 -4.06 -10.32 0.59
C CYS A 132 -5.10 -11.01 1.51
N GLY A 133 -4.67 -12.03 2.26
CA GLY A 133 -5.55 -12.87 3.08
C GLY A 133 -6.19 -14.02 2.30
N GLU A 134 -7.43 -14.36 2.61
CA GLU A 134 -8.17 -15.43 1.92
C GLU A 134 -8.93 -14.86 0.70
N GLN A 135 -8.56 -15.29 -0.51
CA GLN A 135 -9.15 -14.84 -1.76
C GLN A 135 -9.88 -15.98 -2.47
N PHE A 136 -11.14 -15.75 -2.87
CA PHE A 136 -11.99 -16.79 -3.47
C PHE A 136 -12.05 -16.75 -5.00
N SER A 137 -11.81 -15.58 -5.60
CA SER A 137 -12.01 -15.37 -7.04
C SER A 137 -10.73 -15.48 -7.85
N TYR A 138 -9.62 -14.96 -7.30
CA TYR A 138 -8.34 -14.90 -7.98
C TYR A 138 -7.24 -15.26 -6.99
N PHE A 139 -6.34 -16.14 -7.42
CA PHE A 139 -5.11 -16.40 -6.71
C PHE A 139 -4.03 -15.37 -7.09
N ASP A 140 -3.81 -15.16 -8.39
CA ASP A 140 -2.98 -14.07 -8.90
C ASP A 140 -3.78 -12.76 -8.97
N LEU A 141 -3.31 -11.77 -8.21
CA LEU A 141 -3.93 -10.45 -8.06
C LEU A 141 -3.38 -9.44 -9.08
N ARG A 142 -2.41 -9.83 -9.91
CA ARG A 142 -1.81 -8.94 -10.91
C ARG A 142 -2.87 -8.38 -11.87
N GLY A 143 -2.84 -7.08 -12.08
CA GLY A 143 -3.79 -6.37 -12.96
C GLY A 143 -5.19 -6.18 -12.36
N LYS A 144 -5.40 -6.56 -11.09
CA LYS A 144 -6.66 -6.36 -10.35
C LYS A 144 -6.46 -5.36 -9.21
N ARG A 145 -7.53 -4.66 -8.84
CA ARG A 145 -7.57 -3.86 -7.62
C ARG A 145 -8.15 -4.73 -6.51
N SER A 146 -7.39 -4.97 -5.45
CA SER A 146 -7.85 -5.67 -4.25
C SER A 146 -8.09 -4.67 -3.13
N ARG A 147 -9.17 -4.85 -2.36
CA ARG A 147 -9.45 -4.04 -1.17
C ARG A 147 -9.16 -4.84 0.09
N CYS A 148 -8.42 -4.26 1.02
CA CYS A 148 -8.15 -4.86 2.33
C CYS A 148 -9.05 -4.21 3.38
N GLY A 149 -10.31 -4.64 3.46
CA GLY A 149 -11.25 -4.23 4.50
C GLY A 149 -12.30 -5.34 4.72
N PRO A 150 -12.75 -5.60 5.95
CA PRO A 150 -13.65 -6.71 6.22
C PRO A 150 -15.00 -6.50 5.52
N ALA A 151 -15.48 -7.53 4.82
CA ALA A 151 -16.83 -7.63 4.30
C ALA A 151 -17.35 -9.05 4.52
N ASN A 152 -18.66 -9.20 4.80
CA ASN A 152 -19.28 -10.53 4.80
C ASN A 152 -19.10 -11.21 3.45
N ARG A 153 -18.91 -12.53 3.45
CA ARG A 153 -18.84 -13.34 2.22
C ARG A 153 -20.16 -13.21 1.46
N ALA A 154 -20.10 -12.82 0.20
CA ALA A 154 -21.27 -12.92 -0.66
C ALA A 154 -21.56 -14.37 -1.05
N LEU A 155 -22.85 -14.71 -1.15
CA LEU A 155 -23.34 -16.08 -1.39
C LEU A 155 -22.95 -16.63 -2.78
N ALA A 156 -22.62 -15.76 -3.73
CA ALA A 156 -22.12 -16.12 -5.05
C ALA A 156 -21.40 -14.93 -5.69
N VAL A 157 -20.10 -15.03 -5.94
CA VAL A 157 -19.28 -13.93 -6.46
C VAL A 157 -19.05 -14.11 -7.96
N ILE A 158 -20.08 -13.86 -8.77
CA ILE A 158 -19.98 -13.75 -10.24
C ILE A 158 -21.02 -12.72 -10.70
N LYS A 159 -20.63 -11.46 -10.98
CA LYS A 159 -21.59 -10.38 -11.30
C LYS A 159 -22.52 -10.57 -12.53
N PRO A 160 -22.26 -11.44 -13.53
CA PRO A 160 -23.30 -11.80 -14.51
C PRO A 160 -24.29 -12.88 -14.03
N ALA A 161 -24.13 -13.44 -12.83
CA ALA A 161 -24.99 -14.52 -12.35
C ALA A 161 -26.32 -13.99 -11.77
N TYR A 162 -27.43 -14.59 -12.19
CA TYR A 162 -28.78 -14.25 -11.73
C TYR A 162 -28.91 -14.29 -10.19
N VAL A 163 -28.21 -15.23 -9.54
CA VAL A 163 -28.16 -15.36 -8.08
C VAL A 163 -27.50 -14.16 -7.38
N THR A 164 -26.46 -13.57 -7.96
CA THR A 164 -25.78 -12.38 -7.43
C THR A 164 -26.71 -11.18 -7.48
N TRP A 165 -27.43 -10.99 -8.60
CA TRP A 165 -28.43 -9.93 -8.73
C TRP A 165 -29.58 -10.09 -7.71
N GLN A 166 -30.12 -11.29 -7.54
CA GLN A 166 -31.18 -11.53 -6.55
C GLN A 166 -30.72 -11.23 -5.11
N ALA A 167 -29.47 -11.58 -4.77
CA ALA A 167 -28.89 -11.31 -3.47
C ALA A 167 -28.62 -9.81 -3.24
N ASP A 168 -28.19 -9.09 -4.28
CA ASP A 168 -28.01 -7.64 -4.24
C ASP A 168 -29.33 -6.90 -4.05
N CYS A 169 -30.39 -7.28 -4.79
CA CYS A 169 -31.71 -6.67 -4.66
C CYS A 169 -32.35 -6.85 -3.28
N LYS A 170 -31.99 -7.90 -2.53
CA LYS A 170 -32.56 -8.16 -1.20
C LYS A 170 -31.79 -7.46 -0.09
N GLU A 171 -30.47 -7.66 0.02
CA GLU A 171 -29.68 -7.21 1.18
C GLU A 171 -28.25 -6.78 0.81
N ASN A 172 -27.99 -6.39 -0.44
CA ASN A 172 -26.63 -6.06 -0.93
C ASN A 172 -25.64 -7.21 -0.67
N ALA A 173 -26.11 -8.45 -0.82
CA ALA A 173 -25.39 -9.68 -0.43
C ALA A 173 -24.78 -10.44 -1.62
N GLY A 174 -24.83 -9.88 -2.83
CA GLY A 174 -24.22 -10.46 -4.03
C GLY A 174 -22.71 -10.21 -4.13
N GLY A 175 -22.24 -9.12 -3.50
CA GLY A 175 -20.82 -8.83 -3.33
C GLY A 175 -20.02 -8.60 -4.62
N ASP A 176 -18.70 -8.72 -4.52
CA ASP A 176 -17.78 -8.51 -5.64
C ASP A 176 -16.54 -9.39 -5.52
N TYR A 177 -15.72 -9.48 -6.58
CA TYR A 177 -14.60 -10.43 -6.70
C TYR A 177 -13.57 -10.35 -5.57
N TYR A 178 -13.50 -9.21 -4.87
CA TYR A 178 -12.56 -8.91 -3.79
C TYR A 178 -13.14 -9.10 -2.39
N TRP A 179 -14.41 -9.53 -2.24
CA TRP A 179 -15.04 -9.70 -0.93
C TRP A 179 -14.47 -10.90 -0.18
N THR A 180 -14.04 -10.67 1.05
CA THR A 180 -13.55 -11.71 1.97
C THR A 180 -13.74 -11.28 3.42
N PHE A 181 -13.97 -12.25 4.29
CA PHE A 181 -14.02 -12.06 5.74
C PHE A 181 -12.64 -12.08 6.38
N PHE A 182 -11.61 -12.52 5.65
CA PHE A 182 -10.24 -12.56 6.13
C PHE A 182 -9.27 -11.79 5.21
N PRO A 183 -9.46 -10.47 5.02
CA PRO A 183 -8.50 -9.64 4.32
C PRO A 183 -7.27 -9.41 5.21
N GLN A 184 -6.09 -9.52 4.62
CA GLN A 184 -4.85 -9.17 5.29
C GLN A 184 -4.02 -8.26 4.39
N PRO A 185 -3.47 -7.13 4.87
CA PRO A 185 -2.59 -6.25 4.09
C PRO A 185 -1.17 -6.83 3.93
N THR A 186 -1.09 -8.11 3.56
CA THR A 186 0.16 -8.83 3.27
C THR A 186 0.07 -9.45 1.89
N PHE A 187 1.08 -9.25 1.06
CA PHE A 187 1.18 -9.88 -0.25
C PHE A 187 2.59 -10.43 -0.49
N VAL A 188 2.68 -11.37 -1.43
CA VAL A 188 3.91 -11.99 -1.89
C VAL A 188 4.06 -11.73 -3.38
N SER A 189 5.25 -11.30 -3.80
CA SER A 189 5.62 -11.14 -5.22
C SER A 189 6.48 -12.31 -5.68
N THR A 190 6.42 -12.66 -6.97
CA THR A 190 7.32 -13.62 -7.62
C THR A 190 8.80 -13.21 -7.58
N GLN A 191 9.09 -11.96 -7.20
CA GLN A 191 10.44 -11.52 -6.85
C GLN A 191 10.92 -12.03 -5.47
N ASN A 192 10.20 -12.97 -4.83
CA ASN A 192 10.48 -13.50 -3.49
C ASN A 192 10.46 -12.42 -2.38
N ILE A 193 9.65 -11.38 -2.57
CA ILE A 193 9.44 -10.31 -1.59
C ILE A 193 8.07 -10.52 -0.94
N THR A 194 8.06 -10.59 0.39
CA THR A 194 6.83 -10.51 1.19
C THR A 194 6.75 -9.13 1.81
N ALA A 195 5.65 -8.42 1.56
CA ALA A 195 5.39 -7.12 2.16
C ALA A 195 4.15 -7.21 3.05
N THR A 196 4.25 -6.64 4.25
CA THR A 196 3.15 -6.51 5.21
C THR A 196 3.03 -5.05 5.61
N SER A 197 1.84 -4.49 5.45
CA SER A 197 1.51 -3.16 5.97
C SER A 197 0.75 -3.29 7.28
N ILE A 198 1.01 -2.38 8.23
CA ILE A 198 0.26 -2.27 9.50
C ILE A 198 -0.89 -1.24 9.35
N ILE A 199 -1.00 -0.57 8.20
CA ILE A 199 -2.03 0.41 7.94
C ILE A 199 -3.33 -0.29 7.55
N ALA A 200 -4.38 -0.10 8.35
CA ALA A 200 -5.75 -0.41 7.96
C ALA A 200 -6.13 0.53 6.81
N VAL A 201 -6.27 -0.02 5.60
CA VAL A 201 -6.76 0.71 4.43
C VAL A 201 -8.27 0.89 4.62
N ILE A 202 -8.70 2.11 4.98
CA ILE A 202 -10.12 2.50 4.99
C ILE A 202 -10.46 3.12 3.63
#